data_AF-A0A967LLN1-F1
#
_entry.id   AF-A0A967LLN1-F1
#
_cell.length_a   1.000
_cell.length_b   1.000
_cell.length_c   1.000
_cell.angle_alpha   90.00
_cell.angle_beta   90.00
_cell.angle_gamma   90.00
#
_symmetry.space_group_name_H-M   'P 1'
#
loop_
_entity.id
_entity.type
_entity.pdbx_description
1 polymer ?
#
loop_
_entity_poly.entity_id
_entity_poly.type
_entity_poly.pdbx_seq_one_letter_code
_entity_poly.pdbx_strand_id
1 'polypeptide(L)'
;GEPVPTDSAALEALKRQELETLINELILLQAAARDSIVAGEGEVEAQVEAAIADQERRFGSRSAFEQALSNEGMTVEQYRQMIAQGVRRSGIRQQYVALLQRDRRPPPVSDDEIREFFEERRAELGRRPATIEFEQVVVTPEPSDSARERALEEAREILEQLQEGEDFETLARRHSDDPGTRQQGGELGWFRRG
;
A
#
# COMPACT_ATOMS: atom_id res chain seq x y z
N GLY A 1 7.74 -14.71 -23.80
CA GLY A 1 8.81 -13.69 -23.81
C GLY A 1 8.77 -12.96 -25.12
N GLU A 2 9.30 -11.75 -25.17
CA GLU A 2 9.49 -11.04 -26.44
C GLU A 2 10.45 -11.84 -27.35
N PRO A 3 10.22 -11.84 -28.68
CA PRO A 3 11.08 -12.57 -29.61
C PRO A 3 12.48 -11.94 -29.66
N VAL A 4 13.51 -12.78 -29.78
CA VAL A 4 14.90 -12.31 -29.98
C VAL A 4 14.95 -11.51 -31.29
N PRO A 5 15.46 -10.26 -31.27
CA PRO A 5 15.58 -9.47 -32.48
C PRO A 5 16.46 -10.16 -33.52
N THR A 6 16.02 -10.16 -34.78
CA THR A 6 16.76 -10.77 -35.90
C THR A 6 17.64 -9.77 -36.63
N ASP A 7 17.42 -8.47 -36.45
CA ASP A 7 18.29 -7.43 -36.99
C ASP A 7 19.54 -7.27 -36.12
N SER A 8 20.67 -7.05 -36.77
CA SER A 8 21.97 -7.02 -36.09
C SER A 8 22.09 -5.89 -35.08
N ALA A 9 21.43 -4.74 -35.30
CA ALA A 9 21.56 -3.59 -34.43
C ALA A 9 20.81 -3.82 -33.11
N ALA A 10 19.56 -4.29 -33.18
CA ALA A 10 18.76 -4.63 -32.01
C ALA A 10 19.33 -5.84 -31.27
N LEU A 11 19.89 -6.83 -31.97
CA LEU A 11 20.55 -7.95 -31.32
C LEU A 11 21.79 -7.51 -30.51
N GLU A 12 22.61 -6.60 -31.04
CA GLU A 12 23.75 -6.04 -30.30
C GLU A 12 23.30 -5.16 -29.12
N ALA A 13 22.20 -4.41 -29.28
CA ALA A 13 21.60 -3.66 -28.18
C ALA A 13 21.11 -4.60 -27.06
N LEU A 14 20.41 -5.68 -27.40
CA LEU A 14 19.95 -6.69 -26.43
C LEU A 14 21.13 -7.34 -25.71
N LYS A 15 22.17 -7.78 -26.45
CA LYS A 15 23.39 -8.35 -25.85
C LYS A 15 24.05 -7.39 -24.87
N ARG A 16 24.12 -6.09 -25.21
CA ARG A 16 24.68 -5.08 -24.32
C ARG A 16 23.85 -4.93 -23.04
N GLN A 17 22.53 -4.88 -23.17
CA GLN A 17 21.62 -4.78 -22.01
C GLN A 17 21.73 -6.00 -21.09
N GLU A 18 21.79 -7.21 -21.65
CA GLU A 18 21.98 -8.44 -20.87
C GLU A 18 23.35 -8.47 -20.19
N LEU A 19 24.40 -8.05 -20.91
CA LEU A 19 25.75 -7.93 -20.33
C LEU A 19 25.77 -6.92 -19.18
N GLU A 20 25.15 -5.75 -19.32
CA GLU A 20 25.05 -4.76 -18.25
C GLU A 20 24.28 -5.29 -17.04
N THR A 21 23.19 -6.04 -17.27
CA THR A 21 22.42 -6.69 -16.21
C THR A 21 23.29 -7.69 -15.44
N LEU A 22 24.04 -8.54 -16.14
CA LEU A 22 24.97 -9.50 -15.53
C LEU A 22 26.10 -8.81 -14.76
N ILE A 23 26.67 -7.74 -15.31
CA ILE A 23 27.73 -6.95 -14.64
C ILE A 23 27.18 -6.39 -13.32
N ASN A 24 26.01 -5.74 -13.35
CA ASN A 24 25.39 -5.16 -12.16
C ASN A 24 25.06 -6.21 -11.11
N GLU A 25 24.54 -7.37 -11.53
CA GLU A 25 24.28 -8.48 -10.62
C GLU A 25 25.57 -9.01 -9.98
N LEU A 26 26.63 -9.20 -10.77
CA LEU A 26 27.92 -9.68 -10.27
C LEU A 26 28.54 -8.69 -9.27
N ILE A 27 28.49 -7.39 -9.54
CA ILE A 27 28.96 -6.36 -8.62
C ILE A 27 28.22 -6.47 -7.29
N LEU A 28 26.90 -6.63 -7.33
CA LEU A 28 26.09 -6.73 -6.12
C LEU A 28 26.38 -8.01 -5.32
N LEU A 29 26.50 -9.15 -5.99
CA LEU A 29 26.83 -10.42 -5.35
C LEU A 29 28.24 -10.41 -4.74
N GLN A 30 29.21 -9.77 -5.41
CA GLN A 30 30.57 -9.60 -4.87
C GLN A 30 30.58 -8.67 -3.65
N ALA A 31 29.79 -7.59 -3.68
CA ALA A 31 29.65 -6.69 -2.53
C ALA A 31 28.98 -7.40 -1.35
N ALA A 32 27.89 -8.12 -1.58
CA ALA A 32 27.21 -8.93 -0.57
C ALA A 32 28.14 -9.99 0.06
N ALA A 33 28.97 -10.65 -0.76
CA ALA A 33 29.95 -11.62 -0.28
C ALA A 33 31.03 -10.99 0.60
N ARG A 34 31.51 -9.77 0.27
CA ARG A 34 32.44 -9.01 1.13
C ARG A 34 31.82 -8.68 2.48
N ASP A 35 30.52 -8.40 2.49
CA ASP A 35 29.74 -8.13 3.70
C ASP A 35 29.20 -9.41 4.37
N SER A 36 29.70 -10.58 3.95
CA SER A 36 29.37 -11.90 4.52
C SER A 36 27.88 -12.26 4.49
N ILE A 37 27.14 -11.71 3.51
CA ILE A 37 25.74 -12.03 3.27
C ILE A 37 25.64 -13.33 2.47
N VAL A 38 24.89 -14.29 2.99
CA VAL A 38 24.66 -15.61 2.40
C VAL A 38 23.17 -15.94 2.40
N ALA A 39 22.70 -16.65 1.38
CA ALA A 39 21.32 -17.15 1.38
C ALA A 39 21.13 -18.26 2.42
N GLY A 40 19.99 -18.27 3.09
CA GLY A 40 19.64 -19.35 4.02
C GLY A 40 19.29 -20.64 3.26
N GLU A 41 20.06 -21.71 3.47
CA GLU A 41 19.89 -22.98 2.72
C GLU A 41 18.46 -23.55 2.80
N GLY A 42 17.83 -23.49 3.98
CA GLY A 42 16.46 -23.98 4.15
C GLY A 42 15.43 -23.19 3.35
N GLU A 43 15.63 -21.87 3.20
CA GLU A 43 14.75 -21.02 2.40
C GLU A 43 14.97 -21.26 0.90
N VAL A 44 16.23 -21.42 0.49
CA VAL A 44 16.57 -21.76 -0.90
C VAL A 44 15.89 -23.07 -1.30
N GLU A 45 16.01 -24.11 -0.47
CA GLU A 45 15.40 -25.41 -0.74
C GLU A 45 13.88 -25.33 -0.85
N ALA A 46 13.23 -24.61 0.08
CA ALA A 46 11.78 -24.42 0.06
C ALA A 46 11.31 -23.67 -1.20
N GLN A 47 12.04 -22.65 -1.65
CA GLN A 47 11.72 -21.91 -2.87
C GLN A 47 11.96 -22.75 -4.14
N VAL A 48 13.01 -23.58 -4.16
CA VAL A 48 13.28 -24.51 -5.26
C VAL A 48 12.16 -25.54 -5.40
N GLU A 49 11.75 -26.16 -4.30
CA GLU A 49 10.61 -27.09 -4.27
C GLU A 49 9.32 -26.43 -4.76
N ALA A 50 9.01 -25.23 -4.26
CA ALA A 50 7.84 -24.49 -4.70
C ALA A 50 7.88 -24.16 -6.20
N ALA A 51 9.06 -23.78 -6.72
CA ALA A 51 9.24 -23.48 -8.14
C ALA A 51 9.04 -24.73 -9.02
N ILE A 52 9.61 -25.88 -8.63
CA ILE A 52 9.43 -27.14 -9.35
C ILE A 52 7.96 -27.57 -9.31
N ALA A 53 7.31 -27.53 -8.15
CA ALA A 53 5.89 -27.86 -8.02
C ALA A 53 4.98 -26.93 -8.84
N ASP A 54 5.35 -25.67 -9.03
CA ASP A 54 4.65 -24.76 -9.94
C ASP A 54 4.81 -25.16 -11.41
N GLN A 55 6.02 -25.57 -11.83
CA GLN A 55 6.25 -26.07 -13.18
C GLN A 55 5.48 -27.37 -13.43
N GLU A 56 5.55 -28.35 -12.53
CA GLU A 56 4.81 -29.61 -12.66
C GLU A 56 3.30 -29.37 -12.84
N ARG A 57 2.72 -28.39 -12.12
CA ARG A 57 1.32 -27.99 -12.28
C ARG A 57 1.06 -27.35 -13.64
N ARG A 58 1.94 -26.47 -14.13
CA ARG A 58 1.81 -25.84 -15.47
C ARG A 58 1.87 -26.86 -16.61
N PHE A 59 2.68 -27.90 -16.47
CA PHE A 59 2.76 -29.02 -17.41
C PHE A 59 1.65 -30.08 -17.19
N GLY A 60 0.83 -29.92 -16.15
CA GLY A 60 -0.29 -30.81 -15.81
C GLY A 60 0.11 -32.10 -15.09
N SER A 61 1.36 -32.55 -15.22
CA SER A 61 1.89 -33.67 -14.43
C SER A 61 3.42 -33.61 -14.36
N ARG A 62 3.97 -34.24 -13.32
CA ARG A 62 5.42 -34.45 -13.20
C ARG A 62 6.02 -35.17 -14.40
N SER A 63 5.36 -36.21 -14.92
CA SER A 63 5.89 -36.95 -16.08
C SER A 63 5.94 -36.08 -17.35
N ALA A 64 4.94 -35.23 -17.58
CA ALA A 64 4.93 -34.30 -18.71
C ALA A 64 6.06 -33.26 -18.59
N PHE A 65 6.30 -32.75 -17.38
CA PHE A 65 7.41 -31.86 -17.09
C PHE A 65 8.78 -32.54 -17.31
N GLU A 66 8.97 -33.75 -16.80
CA GLU A 66 10.19 -34.54 -17.01
C GLU A 66 10.47 -34.83 -18.48
N GLN A 67 9.43 -35.14 -19.26
CA GLN A 67 9.55 -35.32 -20.71
C GLN A 67 9.93 -34.02 -21.42
N ALA A 68 9.35 -32.89 -21.01
CA ALA A 68 9.70 -31.58 -21.57
C ALA A 68 11.18 -31.23 -21.33
N LEU A 69 11.68 -31.43 -20.11
CA LEU A 69 13.11 -31.24 -19.79
C LEU A 69 14.00 -32.18 -20.61
N SER A 70 13.61 -33.46 -20.73
CA SER A 70 14.35 -34.44 -21.53
C SER A 70 14.44 -34.05 -23.02
N ASN A 71 13.36 -33.49 -23.58
CA ASN A 71 13.35 -32.98 -24.96
C ASN A 71 14.30 -31.78 -25.14
N GLU A 72 14.55 -31.01 -24.10
CA GLU A 72 15.54 -29.93 -24.05
C GLU A 72 16.95 -30.42 -23.67
N GLY A 73 17.13 -31.73 -23.48
CA GLY A 73 18.42 -32.34 -23.13
C GLY A 73 18.81 -32.16 -21.66
N MET A 74 17.85 -31.89 -20.78
CA MET A 74 18.06 -31.60 -19.36
C MET A 74 17.43 -32.66 -18.46
N THR A 75 18.09 -32.99 -17.35
CA THR A 75 17.49 -33.81 -16.28
C THR A 75 16.80 -32.93 -15.24
N VAL A 76 15.89 -33.52 -14.46
CA VAL A 76 15.25 -32.83 -13.32
C VAL A 76 16.29 -32.31 -12.34
N GLU A 77 17.36 -33.07 -12.10
CA GLU A 77 18.43 -32.67 -11.18
C GLU A 77 19.20 -31.45 -11.70
N GLN A 78 19.52 -31.42 -13.00
CA GLN A 78 20.16 -30.25 -13.61
C GLN A 78 19.25 -29.02 -13.56
N TYR A 79 17.95 -29.20 -13.83
CA TYR A 79 16.98 -28.12 -13.72
C TYR A 79 16.89 -27.60 -12.28
N ARG A 80 16.81 -28.51 -11.30
CA ARG A 80 16.81 -28.18 -9.88
C ARG A 80 18.02 -27.35 -9.48
N GLN A 81 19.22 -27.76 -9.91
CA GLN A 81 20.46 -27.03 -9.64
C GLN A 81 20.45 -25.62 -10.26
N MET A 82 19.93 -25.48 -11.48
CA MET A 82 19.77 -24.19 -12.15
C MET A 82 18.83 -23.27 -11.36
N ILE A 83 17.68 -23.78 -10.92
CA ILE A 83 16.74 -23.02 -10.08
C ILE A 83 17.37 -22.67 -8.75
N ALA A 84 18.06 -23.60 -8.09
CA ALA A 84 18.73 -23.37 -6.81
C ALA A 84 19.79 -22.26 -6.90
N GLN A 85 20.58 -22.23 -7.98
CA GLN A 85 21.52 -21.16 -8.23
C GLN A 85 20.82 -19.80 -8.41
N GLY A 86 19.74 -19.74 -9.19
CA GLY A 86 18.96 -18.53 -9.40
C GLY A 86 18.32 -18.00 -8.12
N VAL A 87 17.69 -18.87 -7.35
CA VAL A 87 17.07 -18.57 -6.05
C VAL A 87 18.13 -18.05 -5.07
N ARG A 88 19.27 -18.72 -4.95
CA ARG A 88 20.37 -18.31 -4.07
C ARG A 88 20.88 -16.90 -4.42
N ARG A 89 21.15 -16.65 -5.70
CA ARG A 89 21.60 -15.32 -6.18
C ARG A 89 20.55 -14.25 -5.88
N SER A 90 19.29 -14.54 -6.14
CA SER A 90 18.18 -13.62 -5.87
C SER A 90 18.05 -13.31 -4.38
N GLY A 91 18.14 -14.32 -3.52
CA GLY A 91 18.07 -14.16 -2.07
C GLY A 91 19.22 -13.30 -1.52
N ILE A 92 20.46 -13.56 -1.95
CA ILE A 92 21.63 -12.74 -1.57
C ILE A 92 21.42 -11.28 -2.00
N ARG A 93 20.98 -11.05 -3.25
CA ARG A 93 20.67 -9.71 -3.75
C ARG A 93 19.60 -9.03 -2.91
N GLN A 94 18.49 -9.69 -2.63
CA GLN A 94 17.38 -9.13 -1.86
C GLN A 94 17.82 -8.75 -0.45
N GLN A 95 18.51 -9.65 0.25
CA GLN A 95 19.05 -9.40 1.58
C GLN A 95 20.04 -8.23 1.58
N TYR A 96 20.91 -8.16 0.57
CA TYR A 96 21.88 -7.08 0.47
C TYR A 96 21.23 -5.73 0.19
N VAL A 97 20.26 -5.67 -0.73
CA VAL A 97 19.48 -4.44 -0.98
C VAL A 97 18.73 -4.02 0.28
N ALA A 98 18.13 -4.95 1.02
CA ALA A 98 17.46 -4.65 2.27
C ALA A 98 18.43 -4.09 3.33
N LEU A 99 19.64 -4.65 3.41
CA LEU A 99 20.70 -4.13 4.28
C LEU A 99 21.08 -2.69 3.91
N LEU A 100 21.30 -2.40 2.63
CA LEU A 100 21.62 -1.05 2.13
C LEU A 100 20.49 -0.04 2.37
N GLN A 101 19.24 -0.51 2.38
CA GLN A 101 18.07 0.34 2.62
C GLN A 101 17.74 0.54 4.09
N ARG A 102 18.21 -0.35 5.00
CA ARG A 102 17.85 -0.34 6.43
C ARG A 102 18.04 1.03 7.08
N ASP A 103 19.17 1.66 6.78
CA ASP A 103 19.55 2.95 7.37
C ASP A 103 19.36 4.13 6.38
N ARG A 104 18.79 3.86 5.20
CA ARG A 104 18.51 4.87 4.18
C ARG A 104 17.22 5.61 4.53
N ARG A 105 17.35 6.84 5.01
CA ARG A 105 16.20 7.74 5.14
C ARG A 105 15.82 8.23 3.74
N PRO A 106 14.53 8.13 3.33
CA PRO A 106 14.10 8.84 2.13
C PRO A 106 14.37 10.33 2.31
N PRO A 107 14.72 11.06 1.24
CA PRO A 107 14.84 12.51 1.33
C PRO A 107 13.52 13.09 1.86
N PRO A 108 13.58 14.13 2.72
CA PRO A 108 12.36 14.80 3.18
C PRO A 108 11.62 15.35 1.97
N VAL A 109 10.34 15.04 1.85
CA VAL A 109 9.49 15.59 0.79
C VAL A 109 9.02 16.96 1.24
N SER A 110 9.20 17.96 0.39
CA SER A 110 8.77 19.34 0.62
C SER A 110 7.28 19.53 0.31
N ASP A 111 6.67 20.55 0.90
CA ASP A 111 5.29 20.94 0.59
C ASP A 111 5.10 21.29 -0.89
N ASP A 112 6.15 21.81 -1.53
CA ASP A 112 6.14 22.15 -2.96
C ASP A 112 6.10 20.88 -3.82
N GLU A 113 6.91 19.86 -3.52
CA GLU A 113 6.86 18.56 -4.21
C GLU A 113 5.50 17.87 -4.02
N ILE A 114 4.91 17.95 -2.82
CA ILE A 114 3.57 17.41 -2.55
C ILE A 114 2.53 18.14 -3.41
N ARG A 115 2.63 19.47 -3.52
CA ARG A 115 1.70 20.29 -4.30
C ARG A 115 1.84 20.02 -5.79
N GLU A 116 3.07 19.98 -6.31
CA GLU A 116 3.34 19.65 -7.71
C GLU A 116 2.78 18.25 -8.05
N PHE A 117 3.08 17.25 -7.23
CA PHE A 117 2.54 15.90 -7.41
C PHE A 117 1.01 15.88 -7.39
N PHE A 118 0.38 16.61 -6.45
CA PHE A 118 -1.07 16.70 -6.37
C PHE A 118 -1.67 17.34 -7.61
N GLU A 119 -1.12 18.46 -8.08
CA GLU A 119 -1.62 19.18 -9.26
C GLU A 119 -1.46 18.35 -10.53
N GLU A 120 -0.29 17.73 -10.75
CA GLU A 120 -0.03 16.86 -11.89
C GLU A 120 -1.00 15.68 -11.96
N ARG A 121 -1.33 15.10 -10.80
CA ARG A 121 -2.17 13.90 -10.71
C ARG A 121 -3.59 14.17 -10.29
N ARG A 122 -4.00 15.44 -10.20
CA ARG A 122 -5.33 15.85 -9.70
C ARG A 122 -6.49 15.15 -10.40
N ALA A 123 -6.36 14.91 -11.70
CA ALA A 123 -7.36 14.24 -12.51
C ALA A 123 -7.46 12.72 -12.21
N GLU A 124 -6.36 12.10 -11.77
CA GLU A 124 -6.26 10.67 -11.47
C GLU A 124 -6.69 10.33 -10.03
N LEU A 125 -6.49 11.27 -9.10
CA LEU A 125 -6.77 11.08 -7.66
C LEU A 125 -8.26 10.95 -7.33
N GLY A 126 -9.15 11.11 -8.32
CA GLY A 126 -10.59 11.03 -8.15
C GLY A 126 -11.15 12.22 -7.37
N ARG A 127 -12.48 12.34 -7.35
CA ARG A 127 -13.14 13.35 -6.50
C ARG A 127 -13.24 12.80 -5.09
N ARG A 128 -12.86 13.62 -4.10
CA ARG A 128 -13.21 13.32 -2.71
C ARG A 128 -14.74 13.22 -2.60
N PRO A 129 -15.27 12.21 -1.93
CA PRO A 129 -16.71 12.11 -1.71
C PRO A 129 -17.20 13.34 -0.93
N ALA A 130 -18.43 13.77 -1.20
CA ALA A 130 -19.02 14.89 -0.50
C ALA A 130 -19.09 14.60 1.00
N THR A 131 -18.54 15.51 1.79
CA THR A 131 -18.66 15.51 3.25
C THR A 131 -19.63 16.62 3.67
N ILE A 132 -20.29 16.41 4.79
CA ILE A 132 -21.15 17.39 5.47
C ILE A 132 -20.67 17.55 6.90
N GLU A 133 -20.76 18.75 7.41
CA GLU A 133 -20.48 19.10 8.80
C GLU A 133 -21.82 19.22 9.53
N PHE A 134 -21.86 18.73 10.77
CA PHE A 134 -23.03 18.85 11.63
C PHE A 134 -22.65 19.53 12.94
N GLU A 135 -23.60 20.31 13.44
CA GLU A 135 -23.55 20.90 14.76
C GLU A 135 -24.82 20.47 15.52
N GLN A 136 -24.73 20.31 16.84
CA GLN A 136 -25.87 19.93 17.66
C GLN A 136 -25.99 20.72 18.97
N VAL A 137 -27.24 20.96 19.36
CA VAL A 137 -27.63 21.36 20.71
C VAL A 137 -28.53 20.27 21.26
N VAL A 138 -28.17 19.70 22.40
CA VAL A 138 -28.92 18.63 23.05
C VAL A 138 -29.60 19.21 24.28
N VAL A 139 -30.91 18.97 24.44
CA VAL A 139 -31.63 19.28 25.69
C VAL A 139 -32.16 17.97 26.25
N THR A 140 -31.71 17.59 27.44
CA THR A 140 -31.94 16.24 28.01
C THR A 140 -33.02 16.30 29.09
N PRO A 141 -34.25 15.78 28.84
CA PRO A 141 -35.29 15.76 29.86
C PRO A 141 -35.08 14.66 30.90
N GLU A 142 -35.56 14.90 32.12
CA GLU A 142 -35.81 13.82 33.09
C GLU A 142 -36.93 12.88 32.61
N PRO A 143 -37.02 11.63 33.09
CA PRO A 143 -38.04 10.66 32.67
C PRO A 143 -39.44 10.98 33.22
N SER A 144 -40.09 12.02 32.67
CA SER A 144 -41.49 12.36 32.94
C SER A 144 -42.07 13.19 31.79
N ASP A 145 -43.39 13.10 31.59
CA ASP A 145 -44.07 13.84 30.52
C ASP A 145 -43.92 15.36 30.68
N SER A 146 -43.98 15.86 31.92
CA SER A 146 -43.81 17.29 32.20
C SER A 146 -42.37 17.78 31.96
N ALA A 147 -41.36 16.97 32.26
CA ALA A 147 -39.97 17.32 31.93
C ALA A 147 -39.73 17.28 30.42
N ARG A 148 -40.34 16.33 29.71
CA ARG A 148 -40.27 16.25 28.25
C ARG A 148 -40.88 17.48 27.56
N GLU A 149 -42.03 17.96 28.03
CA GLU A 149 -42.65 19.16 27.46
C GLU A 149 -41.78 20.40 27.68
N ARG A 150 -41.21 20.57 28.88
CA ARG A 150 -40.28 21.68 29.18
C ARG A 150 -39.02 21.65 28.31
N ALA A 151 -38.40 20.48 28.14
CA ALA A 151 -37.22 20.34 27.28
C ALA A 151 -37.55 20.63 25.80
N LEU A 152 -38.76 20.29 25.36
CA LEU A 152 -39.22 20.60 24.01
C LEU A 152 -39.49 22.09 23.81
N GLU A 153 -40.03 22.77 24.82
CA GLU A 153 -40.21 24.23 24.83
C GLU A 153 -38.85 24.94 24.76
N GLU A 154 -37.89 24.53 25.59
CA GLU A 154 -36.51 25.07 25.56
C GLU A 154 -35.85 24.85 24.19
N ALA A 155 -35.96 23.64 23.61
CA ALA A 155 -35.42 23.37 22.27
C ALA A 155 -36.07 24.24 21.18
N ARG A 156 -37.35 24.59 21.33
CA ARG A 156 -38.06 25.51 20.40
C ARG A 156 -37.59 26.95 20.56
N GLU A 157 -37.38 27.42 21.79
CA GLU A 157 -36.84 28.75 22.06
C GLU A 157 -35.43 28.94 21.48
N ILE A 158 -34.58 27.91 21.60
CA ILE A 158 -33.24 27.89 20.98
C ILE A 158 -33.35 27.94 19.46
N LEU A 159 -34.29 27.18 18.88
CA LEU A 159 -34.53 27.20 17.43
C LEU A 159 -35.03 28.57 16.95
N GLU A 160 -35.88 29.25 17.71
CA GLU A 160 -36.35 30.59 17.39
C GLU A 160 -35.20 31.60 17.40
N GLN A 161 -34.35 31.58 18.44
CA GLN A 161 -33.13 32.41 18.50
C GLN A 161 -32.19 32.16 17.30
N LEU A 162 -32.00 30.90 16.90
CA LEU A 162 -31.25 30.54 15.69
C LEU A 162 -31.87 31.13 14.41
N GLN A 163 -33.20 31.11 14.30
CA GLN A 163 -33.92 31.66 13.15
C GLN A 163 -33.88 33.19 13.10
N GLU A 164 -33.78 33.83 14.27
CA GLU A 164 -33.58 35.29 14.41
C GLU A 164 -32.13 35.71 14.12
N GLY A 165 -31.21 34.75 13.96
CA GLY A 165 -29.83 34.99 13.53
C GLY A 165 -28.80 34.96 14.66
N GLU A 166 -29.15 34.41 15.84
CA GLU A 166 -28.13 34.09 16.85
C GLU A 166 -27.16 33.01 16.35
N ASP A 167 -25.92 33.10 16.82
CA ASP A 167 -24.84 32.20 16.45
C ASP A 167 -25.00 30.82 17.10
N PHE A 168 -24.85 29.75 16.29
CA PHE A 168 -25.06 28.38 16.74
C PHE A 168 -24.07 27.95 17.81
N GLU A 169 -22.78 28.32 17.65
CA GLU A 169 -21.74 28.01 18.63
C GLU A 169 -22.09 28.62 20.00
N THR A 170 -22.55 29.87 20.00
CA THR A 170 -22.96 30.59 21.21
C THR A 170 -24.11 29.88 21.93
N LEU A 171 -25.15 29.50 21.19
CA LEU A 171 -26.30 28.79 21.74
C LEU A 171 -25.94 27.37 22.21
N ALA A 172 -25.13 26.64 21.45
CA ALA A 172 -24.64 25.33 21.83
C ALA A 172 -23.84 25.38 23.12
N ARG A 173 -22.92 26.33 23.27
CA ARG A 173 -22.11 26.53 24.49
C ARG A 173 -22.98 26.83 25.71
N ARG A 174 -24.05 27.60 25.52
CA ARG A 174 -24.93 28.08 26.59
C ARG A 174 -25.97 27.05 27.01
N HIS A 175 -26.57 26.34 26.06
CA HIS A 175 -27.78 25.55 26.27
C HIS A 175 -27.60 24.04 26.05
N SER A 176 -26.57 23.60 25.33
CA SER A 176 -26.41 22.17 25.07
C SER A 176 -26.07 21.41 26.35
N ASP A 177 -26.70 20.28 26.57
CA ASP A 177 -26.39 19.29 27.59
C ASP A 177 -25.36 18.27 27.10
N ASP A 178 -24.96 18.29 25.82
CA ASP A 178 -23.94 17.37 25.32
C ASP A 178 -22.53 17.79 25.80
N PRO A 179 -21.92 17.08 26.76
CA PRO A 179 -20.62 17.45 27.28
C PRO A 179 -19.50 17.32 26.24
N GLY A 180 -19.69 16.49 25.20
CA GLY A 180 -18.69 16.22 24.18
C GLY A 180 -18.50 17.38 23.21
N THR A 181 -19.60 18.04 22.81
CA THR A 181 -19.58 19.07 21.77
C THR A 181 -19.92 20.47 22.28
N ARG A 182 -20.56 20.62 23.45
CA ARG A 182 -20.94 21.93 24.02
C ARG A 182 -19.80 22.93 24.05
N GLN A 183 -18.61 22.52 24.49
CA GLN A 183 -17.44 23.41 24.58
C GLN A 183 -16.77 23.68 23.23
N GLN A 184 -17.24 23.04 22.16
CA GLN A 184 -16.78 23.17 20.78
C GLN A 184 -17.92 23.67 19.88
N GLY A 185 -18.87 24.44 20.44
CA GLY A 185 -19.96 25.01 19.66
C GLY A 185 -20.97 24.01 19.11
N GLY A 186 -20.99 22.78 19.61
CA GLY A 186 -21.87 21.73 19.10
C GLY A 186 -21.28 20.94 17.93
N GLU A 187 -20.05 21.22 17.50
CA GLU A 187 -19.42 20.56 16.34
C GLU A 187 -19.29 19.04 16.50
N LEU A 188 -19.81 18.30 15.52
CA LEU A 188 -19.70 16.84 15.41
C LEU A 188 -18.63 16.40 14.40
N GLY A 189 -18.09 17.35 13.63
CA GLY A 189 -17.09 17.12 12.59
C GLY A 189 -17.66 16.67 11.25
N TRP A 190 -16.80 16.09 10.42
CA TRP A 190 -17.12 15.76 9.03
C TRP A 190 -17.66 14.34 8.85
N PHE A 191 -18.83 14.25 8.23
CA PHE A 191 -19.50 13.00 7.90
C PHE A 191 -19.53 12.81 6.39
N ARG A 192 -19.43 11.55 5.94
CA ARG A 192 -19.71 11.23 4.53
C ARG A 192 -21.22 11.29 4.31
N ARG A 193 -21.66 11.88 3.20
CA ARG A 193 -23.03 11.67 2.73
C ARG A 193 -23.13 10.17 2.33
N GLY A 194 -24.03 9.45 2.99
CA GLY A 194 -24.19 7.99 2.86
C GLY A 194 -24.33 7.49 1.43
#